data_AF-A0A4D7DAH6-F1
#
_entry.id   AF-A0A4D7DAH6-F1
#
_cell.length_a   1.000
_cell.length_b   1.000
_cell.length_c   1.000
_cell.angle_alpha   90.00
_cell.angle_beta   90.00
_cell.angle_gamma   90.00
#
_symmetry.space_group_name_H-M   'P 1'
#
loop_
_entity.id
_entity.type
_entity.pdbx_description
1 polymer ?
#
loop_
_entity_poly.entity_id
_entity_poly.type
_entity_poly.pdbx_seq_one_letter_code
_entity_poly.pdbx_strand_id
1 'polypeptide(L)' 'MACEVVELPGGRRAIVCGPRQPRRKCQCGNPATLECDWKVPARRSGTCDKPLCPTCTHVPAPGKDLCPAHAAMWKARRG' A
#
# COMPACT_ATOMS: atom_id res chain seq x y z
N MET A 1 -3.77 17.76 -15.33
CA MET A 1 -4.39 16.65 -16.10
C MET A 1 -3.24 15.79 -16.62
N ALA A 2 -3.24 14.49 -16.38
CA ALA A 2 -2.19 13.60 -16.87
C ALA A 2 -2.83 12.59 -17.82
N CYS A 3 -2.16 12.33 -18.95
CA CYS A 3 -2.58 11.32 -19.90
C CYS A 3 -1.62 10.13 -19.82
N GLU A 4 -2.16 8.93 -19.64
CA GLU A 4 -1.39 7.68 -19.65
C GLU A 4 -1.75 6.85 -20.87
N VAL A 5 -0.77 6.15 -21.44
CA VAL A 5 -1.01 5.22 -22.54
C VAL A 5 -1.26 3.84 -21.94
N VAL A 6 -2.43 3.28 -22.19
CA VAL A 6 -2.80 1.93 -21.76
C VAL A 6 -2.82 0.99 -22.96
N GLU A 7 -2.27 -0.20 -22.76
CA GLU A 7 -2.34 -1.28 -23.75
C GLU A 7 -3.69 -1.99 -23.63
N LEU A 8 -4.38 -2.12 -24.76
CA LEU A 8 -5.66 -2.80 -24.89
C LEU A 8 -5.46 -4.21 -25.46
N PRO A 9 -6.38 -5.14 -25.18
CA PRO A 9 -6.36 -6.47 -25.78
C PRO A 9 -6.27 -6.42 -27.32
N GLY A 10 -5.31 -7.18 -27.86
CA GLY A 10 -5.04 -7.23 -29.31
C GLY A 10 -4.09 -6.13 -29.82
N GLY A 11 -3.20 -5.61 -28.97
CA GLY A 11 -2.10 -4.72 -29.40
C GLY A 11 -2.50 -3.28 -29.72
N ARG A 12 -3.74 -2.90 -29.43
CA ARG A 12 -4.22 -1.52 -29.58
C ARG A 12 -3.74 -0.67 -28.39
N ARG A 13 -3.57 0.63 -28.61
CA ARG A 13 -3.17 1.58 -27.56
C ARG A 13 -4.26 2.63 -27.38
N ALA A 14 -4.61 2.96 -26.15
CA ALA A 14 -5.49 4.09 -25.83
C ALA A 14 -4.75 5.11 -24.98
N ILE A 15 -5.12 6.39 -25.12
CA ILE A 15 -4.63 7.48 -24.27
C ILE A 15 -5.77 7.84 -23.32
N VAL A 16 -5.58 7.61 -22.03
CA VAL A 16 -6.57 7.93 -21.00
C VAL A 16 -6.09 9.18 -20.26
N CYS A 17 -6.83 10.27 -20.40
CA CYS A 17 -6.56 11.52 -19.70
C CYS A 17 -7.47 11.66 -18.49
N GLY A 18 -6.89 11.89 -17.32
CA GLY A 18 -7.65 12.00 -16.08
C GLY A 18 -6.95 12.82 -14.99
N PRO A 19 -7.62 13.03 -13.84
CA PRO A 19 -6.96 13.50 -12.64
C PRO A 19 -5.86 12.52 -12.27
N ARG A 20 -4.62 13.03 -12.10
CA ARG A 20 -3.50 12.20 -11.67
C ARG A 20 -3.83 11.67 -10.28
N GLN A 21 -4.01 10.36 -10.15
CA GLN A 21 -4.20 9.76 -8.84
C GLN A 21 -2.99 10.11 -7.95
N PRO A 22 -3.21 10.74 -6.78
CA PRO A 22 -2.11 11.05 -5.88
C PRO A 22 -1.47 9.73 -5.46
N ARG A 23 -0.19 9.55 -5.82
CA ARG A 23 0.56 8.38 -5.39
C ARG A 23 0.58 8.40 -3.86
N ARG A 24 0.03 7.35 -3.24
CA ARG A 24 0.13 7.18 -1.80
C ARG A 24 1.61 7.19 -1.42
N LYS A 25 1.95 7.95 -0.39
CA LYS A 25 3.30 8.02 0.14
C LYS A 25 3.34 7.28 1.47
N CYS A 26 4.43 6.56 1.69
CA CYS A 26 4.76 6.05 3.00
C CYS A 26 5.07 7.23 3.93
N GLN A 27 5.03 7.01 5.24
CA GLN A 27 5.39 8.01 6.25
C GLN A 27 6.83 8.54 6.05
N CYS A 28 7.74 7.75 5.48
CA CYS A 28 9.10 8.17 5.15
C CYS A 28 9.22 9.04 3.88
N GLY A 29 8.12 9.27 3.15
CA GLY A 29 8.08 10.06 1.91
C GLY A 29 8.22 9.25 0.61
N ASN A 30 8.67 7.99 0.69
CA ASN A 30 8.79 7.12 -0.48
C ASN A 30 7.43 6.71 -1.06
N PRO A 31 7.36 6.36 -2.35
CA PRO A 31 6.15 5.79 -2.95
C PRO A 31 5.70 4.54 -2.18
N ALA A 32 4.43 4.50 -1.80
CA ALA A 32 3.84 3.34 -1.16
C ALA A 32 3.28 2.38 -2.21
N THR A 33 3.71 1.13 -2.13
CA THR A 33 3.26 0.02 -2.99
C THR A 33 2.61 -1.11 -2.18
N LEU A 34 2.59 -0.97 -0.86
CA LEU A 34 2.09 -1.95 0.10
C LEU A 34 1.14 -1.27 1.09
N GLU A 35 0.36 -2.05 1.81
CA GLU A 35 -0.57 -1.58 2.84
C GLU A 35 -0.46 -2.41 4.11
N CYS A 36 -0.72 -1.79 5.26
CA CYS A 36 -0.63 -2.49 6.55
C CYS A 36 -1.83 -3.41 6.81
N ASP A 37 -1.57 -4.72 6.94
CA ASP A 37 -2.54 -5.81 7.19
C ASP A 37 -3.05 -5.93 8.62
N TRP A 38 -2.50 -5.16 9.57
CA TRP A 38 -2.90 -5.26 10.97
C TRP A 38 -4.41 -5.08 11.14
N LYS A 39 -5.06 -6.01 11.85
CA LYS A 39 -6.51 -5.98 12.06
C LYS A 39 -6.90 -4.89 13.04
N VAL A 40 -7.80 -4.02 12.60
CA VAL A 40 -8.36 -2.91 13.38
C VAL A 40 -9.88 -2.96 13.24
N PRO A 41 -10.60 -3.72 14.10
CA PRO A 41 -12.04 -3.91 13.98
C PRO A 41 -12.86 -2.62 14.01
N ALA A 42 -12.33 -1.57 14.64
CA ALA A 42 -12.96 -0.25 14.69
C ALA A 42 -12.93 0.51 13.35
N ARG A 43 -12.16 0.05 12.35
CA ARG A 43 -12.12 0.65 11.01
C ARG A 43 -13.09 -0.07 10.08
N ARG A 44 -13.72 0.68 9.17
CA ARG A 44 -14.64 0.13 8.15
C ARG A 44 -14.01 -0.97 7.29
N SER A 45 -12.72 -0.84 6.95
CA SER A 45 -11.97 -1.85 6.20
C SER A 45 -11.57 -3.07 7.04
N GLY A 46 -11.64 -2.98 8.36
CA GLY A 46 -11.17 -4.00 9.29
C GLY A 46 -9.64 -4.09 9.40
N THR A 47 -8.89 -3.27 8.65
CA THR A 47 -7.43 -3.26 8.59
C THR A 47 -6.86 -1.85 8.76
N CYS A 48 -5.56 -1.76 9.06
CA CYS A 48 -4.91 -0.47 9.24
C CYS A 48 -4.83 0.33 7.94
N ASP A 49 -4.59 -0.32 6.79
CA ASP A 49 -4.46 0.29 5.45
C ASP A 49 -3.50 1.48 5.39
N LYS A 50 -2.51 1.52 6.30
CA LYS A 50 -1.46 2.53 6.22
C LYS A 50 -0.64 2.26 4.96
N PRO A 51 -0.40 3.26 4.11
CA PRO A 51 0.45 3.10 2.94
C PRO A 51 1.90 2.86 3.37
N LEU A 52 2.51 1.81 2.83
CA LEU A 52 3.86 1.36 3.13
C LEU A 52 4.69 1.28 1.84
N CYS A 53 5.96 1.66 1.97
CA CYS A 53 6.95 1.36 0.94
C CYS A 53 7.65 0.02 1.27
N PRO A 54 8.27 -0.64 0.29
CA PRO A 54 8.96 -1.92 0.48
C PRO A 54 10.07 -1.87 1.54
N THR A 55 10.62 -0.68 1.84
CA THR A 55 11.69 -0.51 2.83
C THR A 55 11.18 -0.34 4.26
N CYS A 56 9.94 0.14 4.45
CA CYS A 56 9.38 0.41 5.77
C CYS A 56 8.34 -0.62 6.23
N THR A 57 8.10 -1.66 5.43
CA THR A 57 7.25 -2.79 5.83
C THR A 57 7.99 -3.73 6.76
N HIS A 58 7.25 -4.37 7.67
CA HIS A 58 7.69 -5.53 8.41
C HIS A 58 6.84 -6.73 8.02
N VAL A 59 7.47 -7.82 7.61
CA VAL A 59 6.81 -9.02 7.09
C VAL A 59 6.82 -10.13 8.15
N PRO A 60 5.80 -10.23 9.02
CA PRO A 60 5.73 -11.28 10.05
C PRO A 60 5.46 -12.69 9.50
N ALA A 61 4.86 -12.76 8.31
CA ALA A 61 4.50 -13.99 7.60
C ALA A 61 4.39 -13.70 6.10
N PRO A 62 4.49 -14.70 5.21
CA PRO A 62 4.32 -14.49 3.77
C PRO A 62 3.00 -13.79 3.44
N GLY A 63 3.07 -12.72 2.64
CA GLY A 63 1.88 -11.95 2.23
C GLY A 63 1.22 -11.15 3.35
N LYS A 64 1.96 -10.83 4.42
CA LYS A 64 1.51 -9.96 5.51
C LYS A 64 2.48 -8.80 5.67
N ASP A 65 1.98 -7.58 5.61
CA ASP A 65 2.76 -6.37 5.72
C ASP A 65 2.32 -5.54 6.92
N LEU A 66 3.24 -5.16 7.80
CA LEU A 66 2.95 -4.37 8.99
C LEU A 66 3.69 -3.03 8.96
N CYS A 67 2.99 -1.97 9.36
CA CYS A 67 3.62 -0.66 9.59
C CYS A 67 4.50 -0.70 10.85
N PRO A 68 5.47 0.23 11.00
CA PRO A 68 6.40 0.22 12.14
C PRO A 68 5.73 0.13 13.51
N ALA A 69 4.60 0.82 13.70
CA ALA A 69 3.81 0.77 14.94
C ALA A 69 3.24 -0.63 15.22
N HIS A 70 2.61 -1.26 14.21
CA HIS A 70 2.03 -2.59 14.36
C HIS A 70 3.10 -3.69 14.36
N ALA A 71 4.25 -3.47 13.74
CA ALA A 71 5.41 -4.33 13.84
C ALA A 71 5.92 -4.41 15.30
N ALA A 72 5.99 -3.27 16.01
CA ALA A 72 6.35 -3.25 17.41
C ALA A 72 5.34 -4.01 18.28
N MET A 73 4.03 -3.82 18.04
CA MET A 73 2.97 -4.56 18.74
C MET A 73 3.03 -6.05 18.47
N TRP A 74 3.34 -6.45 17.23
CA TRP A 74 3.49 -7.85 16.87
C TRP A 74 4.67 -8.51 17.60
N LYS A 75 5.82 -7.82 17.64
CA LYS A 75 7.01 -8.28 18.37
C LYS A 75 6.72 -8.44 19.86
N ALA A 76 6.02 -7.47 20.46
CA ALA A 76 5.63 -7.51 21.87
C ALA A 76 4.67 -8.65 22.24
N ARG A 77 3.89 -9.17 21.29
CA ARG A 77 3.01 -10.34 21.49
C ARG A 77 3.73 -11.68 21.37
N ARG A 78 4.97 -11.67 20.87
CA ARG A 78 5.79 -12.88 20.65
C ARG A 78 6.87 -13.09 21.70
N GLY A 79 7.11 -12.11 22.57
CA GLY A 79 7.90 -12.28 23.80
C GLY A 79 6.98 -12.68 24.93
#